data_AF-A0A383CUL2-F1
#
_entry.id   AF-A0A383CUL2-F1
#
_cell.length_a   1.000
_cell.length_b   1.000
_cell.length_c   1.000
_cell.angle_alpha   90.00
_cell.angle_beta   90.00
_cell.angle_gamma   90.00
#
_symmetry.space_group_name_H-M   'P 1'
#
loop_
_entity.id
_entity.type
_entity.pdbx_description
1 polymer ?
#
loop_
_entity_poly.entity_id
_entity_poly.type
_entity_poly.pdbx_seq_one_letter_code
_entity_poly.pdbx_strand_id
1 'polypeptide(L)'
;ISAVNLLLEKYTFLLSTTKRSTEEINRFRLIFPMSHRLKLSTIDYAKYMTNVYKWLPFPVDTATKDSARKWESYPGKYLYNQGELIDATLFIPETKKSNDINNSSLSAKGVSNLEKWFLTNTIEGNRANHLYRYGMIMIDAGYALDVIKSSITSMNQSLESPLDSQQIQNSILYSLNKKYQERGNDAK
;
A
#
# COMPACT_ATOMS: atom_id res chain seq x y z
N ILE A 1 2.37 -10.61 0.01
CA ILE A 1 1.09 -10.60 0.78
C ILE A 1 1.22 -9.88 2.13
N SER A 2 2.28 -10.12 2.90
CA SER A 2 2.53 -9.44 4.19
C SER A 2 2.39 -7.90 4.14
N ALA A 3 3.00 -7.26 3.14
CA ALA A 3 2.90 -5.81 2.94
C ALA A 3 1.46 -5.30 2.79
N VAL A 4 0.55 -6.10 2.22
CA VAL A 4 -0.86 -5.73 2.04
C VAL A 4 -1.57 -5.63 3.38
N ASN A 5 -1.33 -6.61 4.27
CA ASN A 5 -1.90 -6.58 5.62
C ASN A 5 -1.44 -5.35 6.39
N LEU A 6 -0.17 -5.00 6.25
CA LEU A 6 0.39 -3.83 6.92
C LEU A 6 -0.21 -2.51 6.41
N LEU A 7 -0.30 -2.35 5.08
CA LEU A 7 -0.75 -1.12 4.44
C LEU A 7 -2.28 -0.93 4.53
N LEU A 8 -3.02 -2.00 4.77
CA LEU A 8 -4.49 -1.98 4.79
C LEU A 8 -5.05 -2.48 6.13
N GLU A 9 -4.23 -2.52 7.19
CA GLU A 9 -4.60 -3.10 8.50
C GLU A 9 -5.89 -2.51 9.09
N LYS A 10 -6.20 -1.25 8.75
CA LYS A 10 -7.41 -0.56 9.24
C LYS A 10 -8.71 -0.97 8.54
N TYR A 11 -8.63 -1.64 7.39
CA TYR A 11 -9.81 -1.94 6.57
C TYR A 11 -10.21 -3.42 6.65
N THR A 12 -11.51 -3.69 6.58
CA THR A 12 -11.98 -5.05 6.33
C THR A 12 -11.62 -5.45 4.90
N PHE A 13 -10.94 -6.58 4.73
CA PHE A 13 -10.65 -7.13 3.40
C PHE A 13 -10.48 -8.65 3.41
N LEU A 14 -10.59 -9.23 2.21
CA LEU A 14 -10.26 -10.61 1.90
C LEU A 14 -9.18 -10.67 0.82
N LEU A 15 -8.11 -11.41 1.09
CA LEU A 15 -7.10 -11.80 0.12
C LEU A 15 -7.29 -13.25 -0.30
N SER A 16 -7.20 -13.52 -1.59
CA SER A 16 -7.25 -14.86 -2.16
C SER A 16 -6.13 -15.03 -3.19
N THR A 17 -5.25 -16.01 -3.02
CA THR A 17 -4.20 -16.28 -4.01
C THR A 17 -4.78 -16.81 -5.31
N THR A 18 -4.20 -16.44 -6.45
CA THR A 18 -4.56 -16.99 -7.76
C THR A 18 -3.71 -18.20 -8.13
N LYS A 19 -4.14 -18.98 -9.14
CA LYS A 19 -3.38 -20.10 -9.71
C LYS A 19 -1.95 -19.72 -10.13
N ARG A 20 -1.74 -18.46 -10.54
CA ARG A 20 -0.45 -17.95 -11.05
C ARG A 20 0.39 -17.24 -9.97
N SER A 21 0.05 -17.41 -8.69
CA SER A 21 0.84 -16.86 -7.59
C SER A 21 2.10 -17.69 -7.38
N THR A 22 3.25 -17.03 -7.33
CA THR A 22 4.55 -17.63 -6.97
C THR A 22 5.16 -16.88 -5.79
N GLU A 23 6.27 -17.38 -5.24
CA GLU A 23 7.00 -16.69 -4.16
C GLU A 23 7.59 -15.36 -4.65
N GLU A 24 8.12 -15.34 -5.86
CA GLU A 24 8.65 -14.14 -6.53
C GLU A 24 7.53 -13.16 -6.92
N ILE A 25 6.44 -13.68 -7.51
CA ILE A 25 5.34 -12.86 -8.02
C ILE A 25 4.04 -13.24 -7.30
N ASN A 26 3.78 -12.51 -6.23
CA ASN A 26 2.60 -12.67 -5.39
C ASN A 26 1.35 -12.18 -6.13
N ARG A 27 0.63 -13.07 -6.82
CA ARG A 27 -0.64 -12.75 -7.50
C ARG A 27 -1.84 -13.15 -6.67
N PHE A 28 -2.57 -12.17 -6.18
CA PHE A 28 -3.74 -12.37 -5.34
C PHE A 28 -4.88 -11.44 -5.76
N ARG A 29 -6.08 -11.77 -5.31
CA ARG A 29 -7.25 -10.91 -5.36
C ARG A 29 -7.41 -10.25 -4.01
N LEU A 30 -7.75 -8.97 -4.04
CA LEU A 30 -8.11 -8.18 -2.88
C LEU A 30 -9.57 -7.78 -3.04
N ILE A 31 -10.40 -8.17 -2.07
CA ILE A 31 -11.82 -7.88 -2.04
C ILE A 31 -12.08 -6.99 -0.84
N PHE A 32 -12.65 -5.81 -1.11
CA PHE A 32 -13.10 -4.87 -0.09
C PHE A 32 -14.61 -4.87 0.00
N PRO A 33 -15.18 -5.25 1.15
CA PRO A 33 -16.55 -4.91 1.48
C PRO A 33 -16.68 -3.38 1.61
N MET A 34 -17.74 -2.83 1.04
CA MET A 34 -18.00 -1.38 1.04
C MET A 34 -19.16 -1.04 1.97
N SER A 35 -19.19 0.20 2.44
CA SER A 35 -20.24 0.72 3.33
C SER A 35 -21.64 0.69 2.73
N HIS A 36 -21.77 0.90 1.41
CA HIS A 36 -23.05 0.99 0.71
C HIS A 36 -23.00 0.36 -0.68
N ARG A 37 -24.15 -0.07 -1.18
CA ARG A 37 -24.29 -0.55 -2.56
C ARG A 37 -24.43 0.63 -3.52
N LEU A 38 -23.52 0.74 -4.48
CA LEU A 38 -23.61 1.72 -5.56
C LEU A 38 -24.22 1.10 -6.83
N LYS A 39 -25.02 1.90 -7.54
CA LYS A 39 -25.50 1.58 -8.88
C LYS A 39 -24.79 2.52 -9.85
N LEU A 40 -23.82 2.00 -10.58
CA LEU A 40 -23.00 2.76 -11.52
C LEU A 40 -23.26 2.29 -12.95
N SER A 41 -23.19 3.21 -13.90
CA SER A 41 -23.08 2.85 -15.31
C SER A 41 -21.74 2.16 -15.58
N THR A 42 -21.59 1.46 -16.71
CA THR A 42 -20.30 0.86 -17.09
C THR A 42 -19.18 1.91 -17.17
N ILE A 43 -19.49 3.11 -17.63
CA ILE A 43 -18.53 4.22 -17.74
C ILE A 43 -18.12 4.69 -16.35
N ASP A 44 -19.08 4.91 -15.45
CA ASP A 44 -18.79 5.39 -14.10
C ASP A 44 -18.07 4.33 -13.27
N TYR A 45 -18.40 3.06 -13.45
CA TYR A 45 -17.67 1.95 -12.83
C TYR A 45 -16.20 1.95 -13.24
N ALA A 46 -15.91 2.12 -14.54
CA ALA A 46 -14.53 2.14 -15.00
C ALA A 46 -13.74 3.33 -14.44
N LYS A 47 -14.36 4.51 -14.35
CA LYS A 47 -13.78 5.69 -13.70
C LYS A 47 -13.56 5.46 -12.20
N TYR A 48 -14.55 4.88 -11.50
CA TYR A 48 -14.48 4.52 -10.08
C TYR A 48 -13.30 3.59 -9.80
N MET A 49 -13.18 2.50 -10.55
CA MET A 49 -12.07 1.55 -10.41
C MET A 49 -10.72 2.20 -10.71
N THR A 50 -10.66 3.13 -11.66
CA THR A 50 -9.42 3.90 -11.92
C THR A 50 -9.00 4.75 -10.71
N ASN A 51 -9.95 5.32 -9.98
CA ASN A 51 -9.65 6.03 -8.72
C ASN A 51 -9.18 5.07 -7.62
N VAL A 52 -9.77 3.87 -7.52
CA VAL A 52 -9.31 2.81 -6.60
C VAL A 52 -7.85 2.45 -6.87
N TYR A 53 -7.45 2.31 -8.14
CA TYR A 53 -6.07 1.97 -8.50
C TYR A 53 -5.06 3.03 -8.07
N LYS A 54 -5.44 4.31 -8.18
CA LYS A 54 -4.58 5.42 -7.77
C LYS A 54 -4.45 5.52 -6.26
N TRP A 55 -5.51 5.16 -5.54
CA TRP A 55 -5.52 5.15 -4.08
C TRP A 55 -4.69 4.01 -3.48
N LEU A 56 -4.60 2.87 -4.17
CA LEU A 56 -3.84 1.73 -3.67
C LEU A 56 -2.32 1.95 -3.75
N PRO A 57 -1.56 1.58 -2.70
CA PRO A 57 -0.12 1.80 -2.60
C PRO A 57 0.73 0.83 -3.44
N PHE A 58 0.11 -0.02 -4.26
CA PHE A 58 0.80 -1.05 -5.03
C PHE A 58 0.18 -1.24 -6.42
N PRO A 59 0.92 -1.83 -7.37
CA PRO A 59 0.40 -2.12 -8.70
C PRO A 59 -0.82 -3.05 -8.66
N VAL A 60 -1.78 -2.81 -9.54
CA VAL A 60 -3.04 -3.56 -9.63
C VAL A 60 -3.37 -3.93 -11.07
N ASP A 61 -4.16 -4.99 -11.24
CA ASP A 61 -4.69 -5.37 -12.55
C ASP A 61 -5.74 -4.34 -13.02
N THR A 62 -5.34 -3.52 -14.00
CA THR A 62 -6.17 -2.43 -14.54
C THR A 62 -7.37 -2.91 -15.33
N ALA A 63 -7.43 -4.20 -15.66
CA ALA A 63 -8.56 -4.77 -16.36
C ALA A 63 -9.73 -5.10 -15.44
N THR A 64 -9.59 -4.86 -14.13
CA THR A 64 -10.71 -4.89 -13.17
C THR A 64 -11.72 -3.75 -13.35
N LYS A 65 -11.47 -2.80 -14.26
CA LYS A 65 -12.38 -1.69 -14.61
C LYS A 65 -13.49 -2.11 -15.57
N ASP A 66 -13.39 -3.30 -16.14
CA ASP A 66 -14.45 -3.90 -16.96
C ASP A 66 -15.44 -4.64 -16.05
N SER A 67 -16.65 -4.08 -15.91
CA SER A 67 -17.69 -4.63 -15.05
C SER A 67 -18.26 -5.96 -15.54
N ALA A 68 -18.13 -6.28 -16.82
CA ALA A 68 -18.62 -7.54 -17.39
C ALA A 68 -17.63 -8.70 -17.21
N ARG A 69 -16.40 -8.39 -16.77
CA ARG A 69 -15.33 -9.38 -16.70
C ARG A 69 -15.58 -10.40 -15.59
N LYS A 70 -15.50 -11.68 -15.96
CA LYS A 70 -15.55 -12.80 -15.02
C LYS A 70 -14.14 -13.19 -14.57
N TRP A 71 -14.02 -13.60 -13.32
CA TRP A 71 -12.75 -13.96 -12.68
C TRP A 71 -12.75 -15.44 -12.30
N GLU A 72 -11.71 -16.17 -12.68
CA GLU A 72 -11.56 -17.60 -12.40
C GLU A 72 -11.30 -17.86 -10.90
N SER A 73 -12.17 -18.54 -10.18
CA SER A 73 -11.90 -18.94 -8.79
C SER A 73 -10.73 -19.93 -8.70
N TYR A 74 -9.95 -19.87 -7.62
CA TYR A 74 -8.87 -20.81 -7.35
C TYR A 74 -8.87 -21.20 -5.87
N PRO A 75 -8.86 -22.49 -5.51
CA PRO A 75 -8.82 -22.95 -4.11
C PRO A 75 -7.41 -22.77 -3.52
N GLY A 76 -7.00 -21.51 -3.36
CA GLY A 76 -5.68 -21.15 -2.84
C GLY A 76 -5.68 -20.81 -1.35
N LYS A 77 -4.70 -19.99 -0.94
CA LYS A 77 -4.65 -19.42 0.41
C LYS A 77 -5.58 -18.22 0.51
N TYR A 78 -6.29 -18.14 1.63
CA TYR A 78 -7.17 -17.04 1.97
C TYR A 78 -6.66 -16.34 3.23
N LEU A 79 -6.74 -15.02 3.24
CA LEU A 79 -6.42 -14.21 4.41
C LEU A 79 -7.50 -13.16 4.60
N TYR A 80 -7.91 -12.99 5.86
CA TYR A 80 -8.99 -12.10 6.24
C TYR A 80 -8.45 -11.06 7.21
N ASN A 81 -8.89 -9.81 7.05
CA ASN A 81 -8.69 -8.77 8.03
C ASN A 81 -10.04 -8.15 8.37
N GLN A 82 -10.26 -7.87 9.65
CA GLN A 82 -11.45 -7.20 10.15
C GLN A 82 -11.07 -5.80 10.61
N GLY A 83 -11.77 -4.81 10.08
CA GLY A 83 -11.54 -3.39 10.35
C GLY A 83 -12.71 -2.57 9.84
N GLU A 84 -12.48 -1.33 9.47
CA GLU A 84 -13.52 -0.46 8.95
C GLU A 84 -13.90 -0.83 7.50
N LEU A 85 -15.17 -0.67 7.16
CA LEU A 85 -15.62 -0.79 5.78
C LEU A 85 -15.14 0.40 4.96
N ILE A 86 -14.73 0.16 3.71
CA ILE A 86 -14.37 1.26 2.82
C ILE A 86 -15.62 2.09 2.51
N ASP A 87 -15.51 3.41 2.67
CA ASP A 87 -16.55 4.35 2.25
C ASP A 87 -16.73 4.26 0.73
N ALA A 88 -17.89 3.75 0.31
CA ALA A 88 -18.25 3.60 -1.09
C ALA A 88 -18.15 4.93 -1.86
N THR A 89 -18.36 6.08 -1.21
CA THR A 89 -18.37 7.39 -1.87
C THR A 89 -16.97 7.92 -2.20
N LEU A 90 -15.92 7.34 -1.62
CA LEU A 90 -14.55 7.84 -1.71
C LEU A 90 -14.04 7.91 -3.15
N PHE A 91 -14.48 6.99 -4.02
CA PHE A 91 -13.97 6.85 -5.38
C PHE A 91 -14.96 7.31 -6.46
N ILE A 92 -16.09 7.91 -6.08
CA ILE A 92 -17.08 8.44 -7.03
C ILE A 92 -16.39 9.52 -7.88
N PRO A 93 -16.41 9.40 -9.22
CA PRO A 93 -15.75 10.35 -10.11
C PRO A 93 -16.34 11.75 -10.00
N GLU A 94 -15.54 12.76 -10.35
CA GLU A 94 -15.98 14.16 -10.49
C GLU A 94 -16.50 14.80 -9.18
N THR A 95 -16.12 14.23 -8.04
CA THR A 95 -16.35 14.82 -6.72
C THR A 95 -15.11 15.59 -6.24
N LYS A 96 -15.28 16.55 -5.32
CA LYS A 96 -14.16 17.24 -4.66
C LYS A 96 -13.14 16.24 -4.08
N LYS A 97 -13.64 15.22 -3.36
CA LYS A 97 -12.82 14.13 -2.80
C LYS A 97 -12.01 13.37 -3.86
N SER A 98 -12.62 13.05 -5.00
CA SER A 98 -11.91 12.38 -6.11
C SER A 98 -10.83 13.28 -6.71
N ASN A 99 -11.09 14.58 -6.84
CA ASN A 99 -10.10 15.54 -7.32
C ASN A 99 -8.92 15.67 -6.34
N ASP A 100 -9.16 15.63 -5.03
CA ASP A 100 -8.10 15.67 -4.02
C ASP A 100 -7.19 14.44 -4.06
N ILE A 101 -7.77 13.23 -4.25
CA ILE A 101 -7.02 11.98 -4.48
C ILE A 101 -6.19 12.07 -5.77
N ASN A 102 -6.74 12.69 -6.82
CA ASN A 102 -6.03 12.86 -8.09
C ASN A 102 -4.93 13.94 -8.03
N ASN A 103 -5.16 15.03 -7.30
CA ASN A 103 -4.23 16.16 -7.20
C ASN A 103 -3.02 15.84 -6.30
N SER A 104 -3.23 15.09 -5.22
CA SER A 104 -2.15 14.51 -4.43
C SER A 104 -1.26 13.54 -5.23
N SER A 105 -1.77 13.00 -6.35
CA SER A 105 -0.96 12.20 -7.28
C SER A 105 -0.05 13.03 -8.19
N LEU A 106 -0.35 14.32 -8.42
CA LEU A 106 0.35 15.18 -9.38
C LEU A 106 1.53 15.97 -8.78
N SER A 107 1.50 16.26 -7.47
CA SER A 107 2.53 17.07 -6.80
C SER A 107 3.86 16.33 -6.56
N ALA A 108 3.90 15.02 -6.76
CA ALA A 108 5.07 14.20 -6.47
C ALA A 108 5.51 13.40 -7.70
N LYS A 109 6.03 14.10 -8.72
CA LYS A 109 6.75 13.48 -9.84
C LYS A 109 8.01 12.79 -9.28
N GLY A 110 7.96 11.46 -9.16
CA GLY A 110 9.08 10.63 -8.69
C GLY A 110 8.80 9.81 -7.44
N VAL A 111 7.74 10.12 -6.68
CA VAL A 111 7.38 9.40 -5.46
C VAL A 111 6.43 8.24 -5.81
N SER A 112 6.81 7.02 -5.43
CA SER A 112 5.98 5.82 -5.65
C SER A 112 4.64 5.91 -4.89
N ASN A 113 3.59 5.23 -5.37
CA ASN A 113 2.30 5.19 -4.65
C ASN A 113 2.44 4.67 -3.21
N LEU A 114 3.41 3.80 -2.97
CA LEU A 114 3.74 3.29 -1.64
C LEU A 114 4.25 4.40 -0.72
N GLU A 115 5.23 5.17 -1.17
CA GLU A 115 5.81 6.27 -0.39
C GLU A 115 4.79 7.38 -0.15
N LYS A 116 3.94 7.70 -1.14
CA LYS A 116 2.80 8.62 -0.96
C LYS A 116 1.85 8.17 0.14
N TRP A 117 1.54 6.86 0.17
CA TRP A 117 0.67 6.30 1.21
C TRP A 117 1.30 6.49 2.59
N PHE A 118 2.59 6.21 2.72
CA PHE A 118 3.29 6.41 3.99
C PHE A 118 3.29 7.88 4.41
N LEU A 119 3.61 8.82 3.52
CA LEU A 119 3.57 10.25 3.83
C LEU A 119 2.18 10.72 4.28
N THR A 120 1.13 10.22 3.63
CA THR A 120 -0.27 10.62 3.92
C THR A 120 -0.80 10.00 5.21
N ASN A 121 -0.35 8.79 5.58
CA ASN A 121 -0.82 8.08 6.78
C ASN A 121 0.13 8.25 7.98
N THR A 122 1.26 8.94 7.82
CA THR A 122 2.19 9.23 8.90
C THR A 122 1.77 10.50 9.61
N ILE A 123 1.33 10.36 10.86
CA ILE A 123 0.88 11.44 11.72
C ILE A 123 1.73 11.49 12.99
N GLU A 124 1.59 12.55 13.77
CA GLU A 124 2.22 12.61 15.07
C GLU A 124 1.80 11.42 15.94
N GLY A 125 2.77 10.76 16.59
CA GLY A 125 2.56 9.55 17.39
C GLY A 125 2.91 8.23 16.69
N ASN A 126 2.78 8.10 15.36
CA ASN A 126 3.09 6.84 14.64
C ASN A 126 4.34 6.88 13.74
N ARG A 127 4.99 8.05 13.61
CA ARG A 127 6.16 8.31 12.73
C ARG A 127 7.22 7.23 12.74
N ALA A 128 7.74 6.90 13.93
CA ALA A 128 8.84 5.95 14.04
C ALA A 128 8.45 4.55 13.55
N ASN A 129 7.24 4.11 13.89
CA ASN A 129 6.71 2.82 13.44
C ASN A 129 6.47 2.82 11.93
N HIS A 130 5.93 3.91 11.36
CA HIS A 130 5.70 4.01 9.92
C HIS A 130 6.99 4.03 9.10
N LEU A 131 8.00 4.77 9.52
CA LEU A 131 9.32 4.74 8.89
C LEU A 131 9.94 3.34 8.97
N TYR A 132 9.89 2.69 10.14
CA TYR A 132 10.35 1.31 10.29
C TYR A 132 9.62 0.34 9.35
N ARG A 133 8.29 0.42 9.30
CA ARG A 133 7.43 -0.39 8.42
C ARG A 133 7.75 -0.17 6.94
N TYR A 134 7.98 1.07 6.52
CA TYR A 134 8.41 1.39 5.16
C TYR A 134 9.75 0.72 4.84
N GLY A 135 10.73 0.83 5.75
CA GLY A 135 12.02 0.17 5.63
C GLY A 135 11.90 -1.36 5.53
N MET A 136 11.05 -1.99 6.35
CA MET A 136 10.79 -3.42 6.29
C MET A 136 10.23 -3.87 4.94
N ILE A 137 9.33 -3.09 4.33
CA ILE A 137 8.83 -3.38 2.98
C ILE A 137 9.95 -3.30 1.94
N MET A 138 10.85 -2.31 2.05
CA MET A 138 12.01 -2.21 1.16
C MET A 138 13.00 -3.36 1.38
N ILE A 139 13.20 -3.79 2.62
CA ILE A 139 13.97 -4.99 2.93
C ILE A 139 13.35 -6.16 2.17
N ASP A 140 12.06 -6.43 2.31
CA ASP A 140 11.34 -7.54 1.65
C ASP A 140 11.42 -7.47 0.11
N ALA A 141 11.38 -6.27 -0.45
CA ALA A 141 11.53 -6.03 -1.88
C ALA A 141 12.97 -6.20 -2.40
N GLY A 142 13.96 -6.44 -1.52
CA GLY A 142 15.33 -6.75 -1.89
C GLY A 142 16.20 -5.52 -2.18
N TYR A 143 15.82 -4.34 -1.69
CA TYR A 143 16.63 -3.13 -1.83
C TYR A 143 17.94 -3.24 -1.03
N ALA A 144 19.00 -2.60 -1.53
CA ALA A 144 20.27 -2.50 -0.83
C ALA A 144 20.16 -1.60 0.42
N LEU A 145 20.97 -1.88 1.44
CA LEU A 145 20.86 -1.23 2.75
C LEU A 145 21.12 0.28 2.72
N ASP A 146 22.03 0.73 1.87
CA ASP A 146 22.32 2.15 1.61
C ASP A 146 21.12 2.86 0.99
N VAL A 147 20.45 2.22 0.02
CA VAL A 147 19.22 2.73 -0.59
C VAL A 147 18.13 2.86 0.47
N ILE A 148 17.91 1.82 1.29
CA ILE A 148 16.93 1.85 2.40
C ILE A 148 17.19 3.02 3.34
N LYS A 149 18.44 3.21 3.79
CA LYS A 149 18.81 4.32 4.68
C LYS A 149 18.53 5.68 4.06
N SER A 150 18.88 5.86 2.79
CA SER A 150 18.64 7.11 2.06
C SER A 150 17.13 7.41 1.92
N SER A 151 16.32 6.40 1.60
CA SER A 151 14.87 6.55 1.46
C SER A 151 14.18 6.85 2.78
N ILE A 152 14.59 6.22 3.89
CA ILE A 152 14.07 6.53 5.23
C ILE A 152 14.36 7.98 5.62
N THR A 153 15.58 8.43 5.36
CA THR A 153 16.00 9.82 5.68
C THR A 153 15.22 10.82 4.83
N SER A 154 15.10 10.58 3.53
CA SER A 154 14.34 11.41 2.59
C SER A 154 12.85 11.49 2.97
N MET A 155 12.24 10.36 3.30
CA MET A 155 10.84 10.32 3.72
C MET A 155 10.64 11.10 5.03
N ASN A 156 11.53 10.95 6.01
CA ASN A 156 11.44 11.70 7.27
C ASN A 156 11.53 13.21 7.06
N GLN A 157 12.41 13.67 6.17
CA GLN A 157 12.54 15.10 5.81
C GLN A 157 11.28 15.65 5.13
N SER A 158 10.49 14.77 4.51
CA SER A 158 9.24 15.13 3.84
C SER A 158 8.03 15.16 4.78
N LEU A 159 8.19 14.79 6.06
CA LEU A 159 7.13 14.87 7.07
C LEU A 159 6.97 16.31 7.57
N GLU A 160 5.74 16.70 7.92
CA GLU A 160 5.44 18.01 8.52
C GLU A 160 6.23 18.25 9.81
N SER A 161 6.36 17.20 10.64
CA SER A 161 7.21 17.17 11.82
C SER A 161 8.20 15.99 11.70
N PRO A 162 9.42 16.22 11.19
CA PRO A 162 10.45 15.18 11.10
C PRO A 162 10.87 14.68 12.49
N LEU A 163 11.26 13.40 12.57
CA LEU A 163 11.98 12.88 13.74
C LEU A 163 13.42 13.36 13.75
N ASP A 164 13.98 13.43 14.96
CA ASP A 164 15.38 13.76 15.14
C ASP A 164 16.31 12.72 14.51
N SER A 165 17.44 13.20 13.96
CA SER A 165 18.39 12.34 13.24
C SER A 165 19.00 11.26 14.14
N GLN A 166 19.25 11.57 15.42
CA GLN A 166 19.79 10.63 16.39
C GLN A 166 18.76 9.54 16.73
N GLN A 167 17.48 9.92 16.85
CA GLN A 167 16.39 8.97 17.05
C GLN A 167 16.26 7.99 15.88
N ILE A 168 16.37 8.47 14.64
CA ILE A 168 16.32 7.63 13.44
C ILE A 168 17.46 6.62 13.42
N GLN A 169 18.69 7.08 13.68
CA GLN A 169 19.87 6.22 13.69
C GLN A 169 19.78 5.13 14.77
N ASN A 170 19.51 5.53 16.01
CA ASN A 170 19.61 4.64 17.17
C ASN A 170 18.46 3.66 17.31
N SER A 171 17.29 3.96 16.74
CA SER A 171 16.11 3.10 16.87
C SER A 171 15.76 2.44 15.53
N ILE A 172 15.43 3.25 14.52
CA ILE A 172 14.84 2.77 13.27
C ILE A 172 15.91 2.06 12.43
N LEU A 173 17.01 2.75 12.11
CA LEU A 173 18.07 2.18 11.27
C LEU A 173 18.81 1.05 11.97
N TYR A 174 19.02 1.13 13.28
CA TYR A 174 19.55 0.02 14.07
C TYR A 174 18.70 -1.24 13.92
N SER A 175 17.38 -1.12 14.11
CA SER A 175 16.45 -2.25 13.99
C SER A 175 16.36 -2.80 12.56
N LEU A 176 16.36 -1.93 11.55
CA LEU A 176 16.37 -2.33 10.13
C LEU A 176 17.67 -3.03 9.75
N ASN A 177 18.83 -2.55 10.22
CA ASN A 177 20.12 -3.21 9.98
C ASN A 177 20.09 -4.65 10.50
N LYS A 178 19.60 -4.86 11.73
CA LYS A 178 19.47 -6.21 12.31
C LYS A 178 18.59 -7.11 11.45
N LYS A 179 17.42 -6.62 11.03
CA LYS A 179 16.48 -7.37 10.19
C LYS A 179 17.03 -7.67 8.80
N TYR A 180 17.81 -6.76 8.22
CA TYR A 180 18.47 -6.96 6.94
C TYR A 180 19.49 -8.10 6.99
N GLN A 181 20.28 -8.17 8.07
CA GLN A 181 21.25 -9.25 8.27
C GLN A 181 20.58 -10.60 8.50
N GLU A 182 19.49 -10.65 9.27
CA GLU A 182 18.68 -11.86 9.46
C GLU A 182 18.20 -12.41 8.09
N ARG A 183 17.61 -11.56 7.24
CA ARG A 183 17.17 -11.96 5.89
C ARG A 183 18.31 -12.44 5.01
N GLY A 184 19.47 -11.80 5.07
CA GLY A 184 20.66 -12.18 4.29
C GLY A 184 21.24 -13.54 4.69
N ASN A 185 20.99 -13.98 5.93
CA ASN A 185 21.39 -15.31 6.40
C ASN A 185 20.37 -16.39 6.01
N ASP A 186 19.07 -16.06 5.99
CA ASP A 186 18.01 -17.00 5.58
C ASP A 186 17.99 -17.28 4.06
N ALA A 187 18.62 -16.41 3.26
CA ALA A 187 18.74 -16.54 1.81
C ALA A 187 20.00 -17.31 1.34
N LYS A 188 20.83 -17.79 2.27
CA LYS A 188 22.02 -18.64 2.02
C LYS A 188 21.71 -20.09 2.34
#